data_AF-A0A2S9GIY9-F1
#
_entry.id   AF-A0A2S9GIY9-F1
#
_cell.length_a   1.000
_cell.length_b   1.000
_cell.length_c   1.000
_cell.angle_alpha   90.00
_cell.angle_beta   90.00
_cell.angle_gamma   90.00
#
_symmetry.space_group_name_H-M   'P 1'
#
loop_
_entity.id
_entity.type
_entity.pdbx_description
1 polymer ?
#
loop_
_entity_poly.entity_id
_entity_poly.type
_entity_poly.pdbx_seq_one_letter_code
_entity_poly.pdbx_strand_id
1 'polypeptide(L)'
;AGIGDLVATCTSPYSRNRSFGQRLGLGGTMQAALDATGGHVAGGVTSCQSVLALASSYDVEMPLTEAVHRVCHRGLSVDDAVSLL
;
A
#
# COMPACT_ATOMS: atom_id res chain seq x y z
N ALA A 1 6.35 -2.10 16.00
CA ALA A 1 5.06 -2.81 15.80
C ALA A 1 5.29 -4.31 15.92
N GLY A 2 4.35 -5.05 16.50
CA GLY A 2 4.39 -6.52 16.58
C GLY A 2 3.17 -7.14 15.89
N ILE A 3 2.99 -8.47 15.99
CA ILE A 3 1.86 -9.17 15.35
C ILE A 3 0.50 -8.59 15.77
N GLY A 4 0.33 -8.17 17.04
CA GLY A 4 -0.94 -7.57 17.49
C GLY A 4 -1.31 -6.29 16.73
N ASP A 5 -0.32 -5.46 16.41
CA ASP A 5 -0.51 -4.24 15.62
C ASP A 5 -0.85 -4.57 14.15
N LEU A 6 -0.21 -5.60 13.59
CA LEU A 6 -0.53 -6.11 12.25
C LEU A 6 -1.98 -6.63 12.19
N VAL A 7 -2.38 -7.47 13.14
CA VAL A 7 -3.74 -8.04 13.19
C VAL A 7 -4.76 -6.92 13.37
N ALA A 8 -4.54 -5.99 14.28
CA ALA A 8 -5.44 -4.85 14.47
C ALA A 8 -5.52 -3.99 13.21
N THR A 9 -4.38 -3.74 12.55
CA THR A 9 -4.30 -2.98 11.30
C THR A 9 -5.06 -3.67 10.18
N CYS A 10 -4.96 -4.99 10.03
CA CYS A 10 -5.58 -5.72 8.92
C CYS A 10 -7.06 -6.06 9.18
N THR A 11 -7.47 -6.29 10.42
CA THR A 11 -8.82 -6.81 10.74
C THR A 11 -9.79 -5.73 11.21
N SER A 12 -9.31 -4.63 11.79
CA SER A 12 -10.19 -3.58 12.32
C SER A 12 -10.86 -2.77 11.19
N PRO A 13 -12.19 -2.58 11.21
CA PRO A 13 -12.88 -1.69 10.28
C PRO A 13 -12.51 -0.21 10.49
N TYR A 14 -11.97 0.15 11.65
CA TYR A 14 -11.51 1.52 11.96
C TYR A 14 -10.05 1.77 11.55
N SER A 15 -9.35 0.74 11.08
CA SER A 15 -7.98 0.89 10.59
C SER A 15 -7.97 1.75 9.33
N ARG A 16 -7.27 2.88 9.40
CA ARG A 16 -7.06 3.77 8.25
C ARG A 16 -6.28 3.07 7.14
N ASN A 17 -5.25 2.29 7.49
CA ASN A 17 -4.45 1.56 6.51
C ASN A 17 -5.28 0.49 5.79
N ARG A 18 -6.12 -0.26 6.52
CA ARG A 18 -7.04 -1.23 5.90
C ARG A 18 -8.05 -0.51 5.02
N SER A 19 -8.70 0.53 5.52
CA SER A 19 -9.71 1.27 4.76
C SER A 19 -9.15 1.86 3.48
N PHE A 20 -7.91 2.37 3.53
CA PHE A 20 -7.19 2.88 2.37
C PHE A 20 -6.91 1.77 1.36
N GLY A 21 -6.26 0.68 1.78
CA GLY A 21 -5.93 -0.44 0.91
C GLY A 21 -7.16 -1.14 0.32
N GLN A 22 -8.22 -1.29 1.10
CA GLN A 22 -9.47 -1.89 0.66
C GLN A 22 -10.12 -1.07 -0.46
N ARG A 23 -10.09 0.26 -0.40
CA ARG A 23 -10.63 1.10 -1.49
C ARG A 23 -9.85 0.94 -2.77
N LEU A 24 -8.52 0.93 -2.70
CA LEU A 24 -7.68 0.66 -3.88
C LEU A 24 -7.96 -0.73 -4.44
N GLY A 25 -8.06 -1.75 -3.58
CA GLY A 25 -8.38 -3.12 -3.97
C GLY A 25 -9.77 -3.31 -4.58
N LEU A 26 -10.71 -2.40 -4.31
CA LEU A 26 -12.04 -2.36 -4.95
C LEU A 26 -12.05 -1.54 -6.25
N GLY A 27 -10.87 -1.19 -6.79
CA GLY A 27 -10.73 -0.39 -8.02
C GLY A 27 -10.86 1.12 -7.80
N GLY A 28 -10.88 1.59 -6.56
CA GLY A 28 -10.92 3.01 -6.22
C GLY A 28 -9.62 3.73 -6.57
N THR A 29 -9.69 5.05 -6.75
CA THR A 29 -8.53 5.89 -7.03
C THR A 29 -7.76 6.27 -5.76
N MET A 30 -6.52 6.72 -5.91
CA MET A 30 -5.73 7.29 -4.79
C MET A 30 -6.45 8.45 -4.09
N GLN A 31 -7.13 9.31 -4.86
CA GLN A 31 -7.90 10.41 -4.29
C GLN A 31 -9.09 9.90 -3.46
N ALA A 32 -9.87 8.95 -3.98
CA ALA A 32 -10.98 8.35 -3.25
C ALA A 32 -10.50 7.62 -1.97
N ALA A 33 -9.32 6.99 -2.02
CA ALA A 33 -8.71 6.36 -0.87
C ALA A 33 -8.33 7.38 0.22
N LEU A 34 -7.72 8.50 -0.18
CA LEU A 34 -7.33 9.62 0.71
C LEU A 34 -8.53 10.34 1.34
N ASP A 35 -9.53 10.69 0.53
CA ASP A 35 -10.70 11.44 1.01
C ASP A 35 -11.38 10.69 2.14
N ALA A 36 -11.52 9.40 1.95
CA ALA A 36 -12.30 8.60 2.87
C ALA A 36 -11.43 8.07 4.05
N THR A 37 -10.15 8.43 4.13
CA THR A 37 -9.32 8.39 5.35
C THR A 37 -9.12 9.78 5.96
N GLY A 38 -9.90 10.79 5.54
CA GLY A 38 -9.82 12.15 6.04
C GLY A 38 -8.47 12.80 5.72
N GLY A 39 -7.94 12.55 4.52
CA GLY A 39 -6.65 13.08 4.05
C GLY A 39 -5.42 12.37 4.63
N HIS A 40 -5.60 11.33 5.44
CA HIS A 40 -4.46 10.60 6.02
C HIS A 40 -3.94 9.55 5.04
N VAL A 41 -2.73 9.76 4.55
CA VAL A 41 -2.01 8.82 3.70
C VAL A 41 -1.63 7.57 4.51
N ALA A 42 -1.91 6.37 3.98
CA ALA A 42 -1.44 5.14 4.59
C ALA A 42 0.09 5.07 4.54
N GLY A 43 0.75 4.69 5.65
CA GLY A 43 2.21 4.72 5.75
C GLY A 43 2.94 3.96 4.62
N GLY A 44 2.32 2.87 4.13
CA GLY A 44 2.82 2.07 3.00
C GLY A 44 2.97 2.85 1.68
N VAL A 45 2.13 3.86 1.44
CA VAL A 45 2.21 4.72 0.25
C VAL A 45 3.55 5.45 0.24
N THR A 46 3.93 6.08 1.36
CA THR A 46 5.20 6.81 1.44
C THR A 46 6.39 5.88 1.59
N SER A 47 6.26 4.84 2.43
CA SER A 47 7.40 3.98 2.75
C SER A 47 7.84 3.08 1.59
N CYS A 48 6.94 2.67 0.69
CA CYS A 48 7.31 1.80 -0.44
C CYS A 48 8.41 2.42 -1.32
N GLN A 49 8.36 3.73 -1.55
CA GLN A 49 9.37 4.43 -2.36
C GLN A 49 10.74 4.43 -1.68
N SER A 50 10.80 4.74 -0.38
CA SER A 50 12.05 4.71 0.38
C SER A 50 12.62 3.30 0.51
N VAL A 51 11.76 2.30 0.74
CA VAL A 51 12.15 0.89 0.85
C VAL A 51 12.70 0.38 -0.47
N LEU A 52 12.09 0.71 -1.62
CA LEU A 52 12.62 0.32 -2.93
C LEU A 52 13.96 0.97 -3.24
N ALA A 53 14.11 2.26 -2.93
CA ALA A 53 15.39 2.94 -3.11
C ALA A 53 16.49 2.27 -2.28
N LEU A 54 16.19 1.90 -1.03
CA LEU A 54 17.11 1.16 -0.17
C LEU A 54 17.41 -0.24 -0.74
N ALA A 55 16.38 -1.01 -1.09
CA ALA A 55 16.53 -2.35 -1.61
C ALA A 55 17.40 -2.39 -2.89
N SER A 56 17.18 -1.43 -3.79
CA SER A 56 18.00 -1.25 -5.00
C SER A 56 19.47 -0.98 -4.67
N SER A 57 19.78 -0.22 -3.61
CA SER A 57 21.16 0.04 -3.21
C SER A 57 21.90 -1.18 -2.65
N TYR A 58 21.15 -2.22 -2.26
CA TYR A 58 21.68 -3.47 -1.72
C TYR A 58 21.43 -4.68 -2.64
N ASP A 59 20.94 -4.46 -3.86
CA ASP A 59 20.58 -5.52 -4.81
C ASP A 59 19.60 -6.55 -4.22
N VAL A 60 18.63 -6.07 -3.43
CA VAL A 60 17.58 -6.90 -2.81
C VAL A 60 16.30 -6.79 -3.61
N GLU A 61 15.76 -7.92 -4.06
CA GLU A 61 14.46 -7.98 -4.72
C GLU A 61 13.31 -7.80 -3.71
N MET A 62 12.38 -6.89 -4.04
CA MET A 62 11.21 -6.57 -3.20
C MET A 62 9.92 -6.56 -4.03
N PRO A 63 9.50 -7.70 -4.61
CA PRO A 63 8.39 -7.74 -5.58
C PRO A 63 7.07 -7.17 -5.04
N LEU A 64 6.76 -7.43 -3.76
CA LEU A 64 5.57 -6.87 -3.11
C LEU A 64 5.66 -5.35 -2.94
N THR A 65 6.83 -4.82 -2.56
CA THR A 65 7.02 -3.37 -2.41
C THR A 65 6.98 -2.68 -3.76
N GLU A 66 7.53 -3.30 -4.80
CA GLU A 66 7.48 -2.83 -6.19
C GLU A 66 6.04 -2.76 -6.68
N ALA A 67 5.24 -3.81 -6.47
CA ALA A 67 3.82 -3.82 -6.80
C ALA A 67 3.06 -2.69 -6.09
N VAL A 68 3.26 -2.52 -4.78
CA VAL A 68 2.64 -1.42 -4.01
C VAL A 68 3.07 -0.06 -4.56
N HIS A 69 4.34 0.13 -4.90
CA HIS A 69 4.84 1.38 -5.48
C HIS A 69 4.19 1.66 -6.83
N ARG A 70 4.04 0.65 -7.69
CA ARG A 70 3.39 0.79 -9.00
C ARG A 70 1.92 1.17 -8.86
N VAL A 71 1.20 0.57 -7.91
CA VAL A 71 -0.20 0.93 -7.64
C VAL A 71 -0.29 2.38 -7.12
N CYS A 72 0.49 2.72 -6.10
CA CYS A 72 0.35 4.00 -5.41
C CYS A 72 0.92 5.19 -6.19
N HIS A 73 1.95 4.98 -7.03
CA HIS A 73 2.72 6.08 -7.65
C HIS A 73 2.80 6.00 -9.18
N ARG A 74 2.50 4.85 -9.78
CA ARG A 74 2.58 4.64 -11.24
C ARG A 74 1.23 4.38 -11.90
N GLY A 75 0.14 4.33 -11.13
CA GLY A 75 -1.22 4.18 -11.64
C GLY A 75 -1.57 2.77 -12.11
N LEU A 76 -0.81 1.76 -11.68
CA LEU A 76 -1.16 0.36 -11.95
C LEU A 76 -2.41 -0.03 -11.14
N SER A 77 -3.33 -0.80 -11.74
CA SER A 77 -4.48 -1.31 -10.99
C SER A 77 -4.02 -2.38 -9.99
N VAL A 78 -4.80 -2.59 -8.92
CA VAL A 78 -4.50 -3.66 -7.95
C VAL A 78 -4.60 -5.04 -8.60
N ASP A 79 -5.56 -5.26 -9.50
CA ASP A 79 -5.73 -6.54 -10.21
C ASP A 79 -4.53 -6.85 -11.12
N ASP A 80 -4.04 -5.85 -11.87
CA ASP A 80 -2.83 -6.00 -12.69
C ASP A 80 -1.61 -6.25 -11.81
N ALA A 81 -1.49 -5.53 -10.69
CA ALA A 81 -0.37 -5.70 -9.76
C ALA A 81 -0.33 -7.12 -9.15
N VAL A 82 -1.48 -7.69 -8.80
CA VAL A 82 -1.59 -9.06 -8.30
C VAL A 82 -1.25 -10.08 -9.39
N SER A 83 -1.61 -9.82 -10.65
CA SER A 83 -1.31 -10.71 -11.78
C SER A 83 0.18 -10.78 -12.15
N LEU A 84 0.99 -9.82 -11.67
CA LEU A 84 2.43 -9.74 -11.90
C LEU A 84 3.27 -10.39 -10.78
N LEU A 85 2.66 -10.81 -9.67
CA LEU A 85 3.30 -11.44 -8.51
C LEU A 85 3.22 -12.97 -8.60
#